data_AF-A0A257Y5M9-F1
#
_entry.id   AF-A0A257Y5M9-F1
#
_cell.length_a   1.000
_cell.length_b   1.000
_cell.length_c   1.000
_cell.angle_alpha   90.00
_cell.angle_beta   90.00
_cell.angle_gamma   90.00
#
_symmetry.space_group_name_H-M   'P 1'
#
loop_
_entity.id
_entity.type
_entity.pdbx_description
1 polymer ?
#
loop_
_entity_poly.entity_id
_entity_poly.type
_entity_poly.pdbx_seq_one_letter_code
_entity_poly.pdbx_strand_id
1 'polypeptide(L)'
;MSIADIRDESARGKVRVVIDLKKDSYPKKVLNQLYKLTTLQTAFHFNMLALIDGIQPRVLGLQEILAEYIKHRQKVIRRRTEYELRKARERAHILEGLKIALDHIDEVIATIRASKTTEEAEKALIERFALSEIQAKAILAMQLRRLTGLERQSIEDELAELRKQIKRFEEILADEKEILAIIKQDLLEMKEKFGDKRRSQLINTELGKFKDEELIPDENVVVLLTTENYVKRTLATDYKKQHRGGKGKRGMTTKDEDVIDQLTTCSTHDWLLFYTNRGRVFRLKAYEVPAASLQAKGIAVVNLLQLQPEEKVTCMVRVPKDNFDVSGESDYLFMATTQGT
;
A
#
# COMPACT_ATOMS: atom_id res chain seq x y z
N MET A 1 -36.67 0.70 -1.96
CA MET A 1 -35.68 0.02 -1.08
C MET A 1 -35.35 -1.35 -1.65
N SER A 2 -34.11 -1.52 -2.11
CA SER A 2 -33.61 -2.68 -2.85
C SER A 2 -33.08 -3.83 -1.97
N ILE A 3 -32.93 -3.58 -0.66
CA ILE A 3 -32.47 -4.55 0.35
C ILE A 3 -33.71 -5.25 0.94
N ALA A 4 -33.62 -6.56 1.13
CA ALA A 4 -34.66 -7.42 1.68
C ALA A 4 -34.41 -7.76 3.16
N ASP A 5 -33.19 -8.14 3.52
CA ASP A 5 -32.79 -8.54 4.88
C ASP A 5 -31.30 -8.28 5.12
N ILE A 6 -30.87 -8.21 6.38
CA ILE A 6 -29.47 -8.07 6.80
C ILE A 6 -29.22 -9.00 7.98
N ARG A 7 -28.24 -9.90 7.86
CA ARG A 7 -27.86 -10.87 8.90
C ARG A 7 -26.37 -10.80 9.22
N ASP A 8 -26.03 -10.94 10.49
CA ASP A 8 -24.66 -11.16 10.96
C ASP A 8 -24.47 -12.66 11.22
N GLU A 9 -23.59 -13.30 10.44
CA GLU A 9 -23.23 -14.72 10.55
C GLU A 9 -21.79 -14.89 11.08
N SER A 10 -21.29 -13.89 11.82
CA SER A 10 -19.94 -13.91 12.38
C SER A 10 -19.77 -15.04 13.40
N ALA A 11 -18.73 -15.86 13.21
CA ALA A 11 -18.43 -16.99 14.09
C ALA A 11 -16.92 -17.17 14.27
N ARG A 12 -16.49 -17.51 15.49
CA ARG A 12 -15.10 -17.86 15.84
C ARG A 12 -14.05 -16.87 15.28
N GLY A 13 -14.32 -15.57 15.40
CA GLY A 13 -13.39 -14.50 14.98
C GLY A 13 -13.36 -14.22 13.47
N LYS A 14 -14.18 -14.89 12.66
CA LYS A 14 -14.40 -14.51 11.26
C LYS A 14 -15.64 -13.63 11.17
N VAL A 15 -15.44 -12.39 10.72
CA VAL A 15 -16.52 -11.45 10.46
C VAL A 15 -17.21 -11.85 9.15
N ARG A 16 -18.52 -12.04 9.18
CA ARG A 16 -19.33 -12.35 7.99
C ARG A 16 -20.69 -11.67 8.09
N VAL A 17 -20.89 -10.67 7.25
CA VAL A 17 -22.17 -9.94 7.13
C VAL A 17 -22.84 -10.34 5.82
N VAL A 18 -24.12 -10.71 5.88
CA VAL A 18 -24.93 -11.12 4.73
C VAL A 18 -26.03 -10.09 4.51
N ILE A 19 -26.12 -9.57 3.29
CA ILE A 19 -27.16 -8.60 2.88
C ILE A 19 -27.98 -9.25 1.77
N ASP A 20 -29.23 -9.60 2.07
CA ASP A 20 -30.14 -10.18 1.10
C ASP A 20 -30.82 -9.08 0.29
N LEU A 21 -30.87 -9.28 -1.02
CA LEU A 21 -31.38 -8.31 -1.98
C LEU A 21 -32.76 -8.74 -2.52
N LYS A 22 -33.61 -7.78 -2.91
CA LYS A 22 -34.89 -8.09 -3.56
C LYS A 22 -34.67 -8.62 -4.98
N LYS A 23 -35.56 -9.47 -5.49
CA LYS A 23 -35.43 -10.16 -6.79
C LYS A 23 -35.09 -9.25 -7.97
N ASP A 24 -35.64 -8.03 -8.00
CA ASP A 24 -35.46 -7.09 -9.12
C ASP A 24 -34.33 -6.07 -8.88
N SER A 25 -33.46 -6.30 -7.90
CA SER A 25 -32.40 -5.36 -7.56
C SER A 25 -31.06 -5.75 -8.15
N TYR A 26 -30.30 -4.75 -8.58
CA TYR A 26 -28.98 -4.94 -9.17
C TYR A 26 -27.88 -4.87 -8.09
N PRO A 27 -27.16 -5.96 -7.80
CA PRO A 27 -26.24 -6.03 -6.65
C PRO A 27 -25.13 -4.99 -6.66
N LYS A 28 -24.50 -4.73 -7.82
CA LYS A 28 -23.40 -3.74 -7.93
C LYS A 28 -23.86 -2.32 -7.61
N LYS A 29 -25.08 -1.96 -8.03
CA LYS A 29 -25.66 -0.63 -7.73
C LYS A 29 -25.91 -0.46 -6.24
N VAL A 30 -26.46 -1.49 -5.59
CA VAL A 30 -26.69 -1.46 -4.13
C VAL A 30 -25.36 -1.40 -3.39
N LEU A 31 -24.35 -2.17 -3.82
CA LEU A 31 -23.00 -2.14 -3.24
C LEU A 31 -22.36 -0.74 -3.33
N ASN A 32 -22.42 -0.10 -4.50
CA ASN A 32 -21.90 1.26 -4.68
C ASN A 32 -22.65 2.29 -3.83
N GLN A 33 -23.97 2.16 -3.69
CA GLN A 33 -24.76 2.98 -2.77
C GLN A 33 -24.34 2.78 -1.31
N LEU A 34 -24.09 1.54 -0.90
CA LEU A 34 -23.61 1.22 0.44
C LEU A 34 -22.22 1.83 0.69
N TYR A 35 -21.29 1.73 -0.26
CA TYR A 35 -19.99 2.40 -0.14
C TYR A 35 -20.11 3.92 0.00
N LYS A 36 -21.03 4.56 -0.73
CA LYS A 36 -21.22 6.02 -0.70
C LYS A 36 -21.91 6.53 0.57
N LEU A 37 -22.87 5.77 1.10
CA LEU A 37 -23.77 6.23 2.17
C LEU A 37 -23.44 5.64 3.56
N THR A 38 -22.52 4.69 3.65
CA THR A 38 -22.16 4.01 4.90
C THR A 38 -20.65 4.01 5.15
N THR A 39 -20.24 3.58 6.34
CA THR A 39 -18.83 3.49 6.75
C THR A 39 -18.12 2.25 6.19
N LEU A 40 -18.73 1.50 5.27
CA LEU A 40 -18.05 0.41 4.57
C LEU A 40 -16.88 0.90 3.69
N GLN A 41 -16.89 2.19 3.31
CA GLN A 41 -15.78 2.86 2.67
C GLN A 41 -15.51 4.17 3.41
N THR A 42 -14.28 4.36 3.90
CA THR A 42 -13.89 5.57 4.61
C THR A 42 -12.57 6.10 4.07
N ALA A 43 -12.40 7.42 4.17
CA ALA A 43 -11.12 8.05 3.92
C ALA A 43 -10.28 7.99 5.20
N PHE A 44 -9.05 7.52 5.08
CA PHE A 44 -8.05 7.60 6.14
C PHE A 44 -7.01 8.66 5.77
N HIS A 45 -6.93 9.73 6.54
CA HIS A 45 -6.00 10.83 6.29
C HIS A 45 -4.70 10.60 7.05
N PHE A 46 -3.58 10.57 6.33
CA PHE A 46 -2.26 10.43 6.93
C PHE A 46 -1.76 11.78 7.45
N ASN A 47 -1.43 11.83 8.74
CA ASN A 47 -0.69 12.95 9.35
C ASN A 47 0.46 12.38 10.20
N MET A 48 1.64 12.28 9.60
CA MET A 48 2.82 11.70 10.23
C MET A 48 3.58 12.77 11.05
N LEU A 49 3.00 13.20 12.17
CA LEU A 49 3.60 14.14 13.10
C LEU A 49 4.43 13.41 14.17
N ALA A 50 5.69 13.82 14.37
CA ALA A 50 6.55 13.28 15.41
C ALA A 50 7.46 14.37 16.03
N LEU A 51 8.04 14.08 17.20
CA LEU A 51 9.04 14.94 17.84
C LEU A 51 10.44 14.55 17.39
N ILE A 52 11.18 15.47 16.78
CA ILE A 52 12.61 15.28 16.53
C ILE A 52 13.39 15.69 17.78
N ASP A 53 14.29 14.80 18.21
CA ASP A 53 15.13 14.97 19.41
C ASP A 53 14.34 15.29 20.69
N GLY A 54 13.04 14.95 20.71
CA GLY A 54 12.14 15.13 21.86
C GLY A 54 11.60 16.55 22.07
N ILE A 55 11.93 17.52 21.20
CA ILE A 55 11.66 18.94 21.46
C ILE A 55 10.76 19.55 20.38
N GLN A 56 11.00 19.28 19.11
CA GLN A 56 10.33 19.97 18.00
C GLN A 56 9.32 19.07 17.29
N PRO A 57 8.01 19.39 17.30
CA PRO A 57 7.03 18.66 16.50
C PRO A 57 7.20 19.01 15.02
N ARG A 58 7.35 17.98 14.19
CA ARG A 58 7.50 18.11 12.74
C ARG A 58 6.64 17.08 12.03
N VAL A 59 6.03 17.49 10.93
CA VAL A 59 5.40 16.57 9.98
C VAL A 59 6.50 15.95 9.12
N LEU A 60 6.57 14.63 9.10
CA LEU A 60 7.65 13.88 8.46
C LEU A 60 7.13 13.01 7.31
N GLY A 61 7.91 12.92 6.25
CA GLY A 61 7.73 11.90 5.21
C GLY A 61 8.28 10.53 5.65
N LEU A 62 7.95 9.48 4.89
CA LEU A 62 8.46 8.12 5.17
C LEU A 62 9.99 8.06 5.15
N GLN A 63 10.64 8.72 4.18
CA GLN A 63 12.10 8.75 4.09
C GLN A 63 12.74 9.39 5.33
N GLU A 64 12.17 10.49 5.83
CA GLU A 64 12.69 11.21 6.99
C GLU A 64 12.53 10.36 8.26
N ILE A 65 11.40 9.68 8.43
CA ILE A 65 11.17 8.75 9.55
C ILE A 65 12.20 7.62 9.54
N LEU A 66 12.45 7.02 8.38
CA LEU A 66 13.44 5.95 8.24
C LEU A 66 14.87 6.45 8.51
N ALA A 67 15.20 7.66 8.06
CA ALA A 67 16.50 8.27 8.31
C ALA A 67 16.73 8.54 9.81
N GLU A 68 15.76 9.11 10.51
CA GLU A 68 15.84 9.34 11.97
C GLU A 68 15.91 8.02 12.76
N TYR A 69 15.20 6.97 12.31
CA TYR A 69 15.33 5.64 12.90
C TYR A 69 16.75 5.08 12.77
N ILE A 70 17.37 5.16 11.58
CA ILE A 70 18.73 4.69 11.34
C ILE A 70 19.74 5.48 12.19
N LYS A 71 19.61 6.81 12.22
CA LYS A 71 20.44 7.70 13.04
C LYS A 71 20.35 7.35 14.53
N HIS A 72 19.16 7.05 15.04
CA HIS A 72 19.00 6.57 16.41
C HIS A 72 19.68 5.20 16.62
N ARG A 73 19.50 4.25 15.70
CA ARG A 73 20.16 2.92 15.77
C ARG A 73 21.69 3.01 15.77
N GLN A 74 22.27 3.90 14.97
CA GLN A 74 23.72 4.15 14.98
C GLN A 74 24.19 4.61 16.36
N LYS A 75 23.49 5.56 16.99
CA LYS A 75 23.81 6.02 18.36
C LYS A 75 23.73 4.88 19.38
N VAL A 76 22.70 4.04 19.29
CA VAL A 76 22.51 2.90 20.21
C VAL A 76 23.63 1.87 20.05
N ILE A 77 23.97 1.49 18.81
CA ILE A 77 25.02 0.50 18.56
C ILE A 77 26.39 1.04 18.97
N ARG A 78 26.71 2.30 18.64
CA ARG A 78 27.95 2.94 19.08
C ARG A 78 28.09 2.88 20.60
N ARG A 79 27.06 3.30 21.35
CA ARG A 79 27.07 3.26 22.82
C ARG A 79 27.20 1.84 23.38
N ARG A 80 26.53 0.86 22.77
CA ARG A 80 26.66 -0.56 23.14
C ARG A 80 28.09 -1.04 22.94
N THR A 81 28.66 -0.80 21.77
CA THR A 81 30.03 -1.24 21.42
C THR A 81 31.08 -0.53 22.29
N GLU A 82 30.92 0.76 22.59
CA GLU A 82 31.79 1.48 23.54
C GLU A 82 31.73 0.87 24.95
N TYR A 83 30.54 0.50 25.41
CA TYR A 83 30.35 -0.16 26.70
C TYR A 83 31.05 -1.53 26.74
N GLU A 84 30.84 -2.35 25.71
CA GLU A 84 31.45 -3.67 25.57
C GLU A 84 32.97 -3.59 25.46
N LEU A 85 33.49 -2.66 24.64
CA LEU A 85 34.92 -2.40 24.50
C LEU A 85 35.55 -2.02 25.84
N ARG A 86 34.92 -1.11 26.60
CA ARG A 86 35.42 -0.72 27.91
C ARG A 86 35.48 -1.92 28.87
N LYS A 87 34.42 -2.73 28.90
CA LYS A 87 34.38 -3.94 29.75
C LYS A 87 35.43 -4.97 29.35
N ALA A 88 35.62 -5.17 28.04
CA ALA A 88 36.64 -6.07 27.51
C ALA A 88 38.05 -5.59 27.86
N ARG A 89 38.34 -4.29 27.73
CA ARG A 89 39.63 -3.69 28.12
C ARG A 89 39.89 -3.78 29.62
N GLU A 90 38.90 -3.47 30.46
CA GLU A 90 39.00 -3.63 31.92
C GLU A 90 39.37 -5.08 32.30
N ARG A 91 38.72 -6.06 31.65
CA ARG A 91 38.99 -7.49 31.88
C ARG A 91 40.35 -7.93 31.36
N ALA A 92 40.71 -7.54 30.14
CA ALA A 92 42.00 -7.86 29.53
C ALA A 92 43.16 -7.29 30.37
N HIS A 93 43.03 -6.06 30.87
CA HIS A 93 44.03 -5.43 31.74
C HIS A 93 44.30 -6.27 32.99
N ILE A 94 43.26 -6.81 33.64
CA ILE A 94 43.41 -7.69 34.80
C ILE A 94 44.14 -9.00 34.42
N LEU A 95 43.73 -9.63 33.32
CA LEU A 95 44.32 -10.89 32.85
C LEU A 95 45.79 -10.72 32.44
N GLU A 96 46.16 -9.56 31.87
CA GLU A 96 47.56 -9.24 31.55
C GLU A 96 48.42 -9.17 32.81
N GLY A 97 47.91 -8.54 33.87
CA GLY A 97 48.60 -8.52 35.17
C GLY A 97 48.73 -9.92 35.78
N LEU A 98 47.67 -10.73 35.72
CA LEU A 98 47.71 -12.12 36.18
C LEU A 98 48.68 -12.97 35.37
N LYS A 99 48.76 -12.76 34.05
CA LYS A 99 49.73 -13.45 33.19
C LYS A 99 51.17 -13.11 33.60
N ILE A 100 51.49 -11.81 33.75
CA ILE A 100 52.81 -11.37 34.22
C ILE A 100 53.15 -12.00 35.58
N ALA A 101 52.17 -12.06 36.49
CA ALA A 101 52.36 -12.67 37.80
C ALA A 101 52.60 -14.18 37.74
N LEU A 102 51.93 -14.89 36.81
CA LEU A 102 52.14 -16.32 36.59
C LEU A 102 53.48 -16.63 35.91
N ASP A 103 53.95 -15.74 35.02
CA ASP A 103 55.25 -15.85 34.36
C ASP A 103 56.42 -15.66 35.36
N HIS A 104 56.23 -14.86 36.41
CA HIS A 104 57.23 -14.54 37.45
C HIS A 104 56.80 -14.96 38.88
N ILE A 105 56.15 -16.12 39.01
CA ILE A 105 55.44 -16.49 40.25
C ILE A 105 56.34 -16.53 41.50
N ASP A 106 57.56 -17.07 41.38
CA ASP A 106 58.47 -17.18 42.53
C ASP A 106 58.89 -15.81 43.05
N GLU A 107 59.14 -14.85 42.15
CA GLU A 107 59.50 -13.47 42.48
C GLU A 107 58.31 -12.71 43.09
N VAL A 108 57.10 -12.95 42.59
CA VAL A 108 55.86 -12.39 43.14
C VAL A 108 55.62 -12.89 44.56
N ILE A 109 55.75 -14.20 44.80
CA ILE A 109 55.60 -14.80 46.14
C ILE A 109 56.67 -14.27 47.09
N ALA A 110 57.92 -14.16 46.65
CA ALA A 110 59.01 -13.60 47.46
C ALA A 110 58.75 -12.14 47.84
N THR A 111 58.24 -11.34 46.91
CA THR A 111 57.89 -9.94 47.14
C THR A 111 56.75 -9.81 48.16
N ILE A 112 55.67 -10.60 48.00
CA ILE A 112 54.54 -10.61 48.94
C ILE A 112 54.98 -11.06 50.34
N ARG A 113 55.86 -12.08 50.45
CA ARG A 113 56.34 -12.60 51.73
C ARG A 113 57.29 -11.63 52.45
N ALA A 114 57.98 -10.77 51.71
CA ALA A 114 58.88 -9.75 52.27
C ALA A 114 58.14 -8.54 52.85
N SER A 115 56.94 -8.25 52.35
CA SER A 115 56.07 -7.15 52.81
C SER A 115 55.37 -7.48 54.13
N LYS A 116 55.24 -6.49 55.03
CA LYS A 116 54.58 -6.68 56.34
C LYS A 116 53.08 -6.42 56.30
N THR A 117 52.62 -5.62 55.34
CA THR A 117 51.21 -5.26 55.16
C THR A 117 50.76 -5.47 53.72
N THR A 118 49.44 -5.59 53.52
CA THR A 118 48.84 -5.70 52.17
C THR A 118 49.14 -4.47 51.31
N GLU A 119 49.15 -3.27 51.92
CA GLU A 119 49.46 -2.01 51.22
C GLU A 119 50.93 -1.95 50.79
N GLU A 120 51.85 -2.44 51.62
CA GLU A 120 53.28 -2.57 51.24
C GLU A 120 53.48 -3.57 50.11
N ALA A 121 52.78 -4.71 50.14
CA ALA A 121 52.84 -5.71 49.09
C ALA A 121 52.29 -5.18 47.76
N GLU A 122 51.18 -4.44 47.81
CA GLU A 122 50.57 -3.81 46.64
C GLU A 122 51.54 -2.81 45.97
N LYS A 123 52.12 -1.88 46.75
CA LYS A 123 53.09 -0.91 46.23
C LYS A 123 54.34 -1.58 45.65
N ALA A 124 54.86 -2.60 46.33
CA ALA A 124 56.03 -3.34 45.85
C ALA A 124 55.76 -4.07 44.53
N LEU A 125 54.56 -4.64 44.35
CA LEU A 125 54.16 -5.27 43.09
C LEU A 125 54.00 -4.25 41.96
N ILE A 126 53.41 -3.08 42.23
CA ILE A 126 53.27 -1.98 41.29
C ILE A 126 54.64 -1.51 40.79
N GLU A 127 55.57 -1.21 41.71
CA GLU A 127 56.89 -0.68 41.38
C GLU A 127 57.75 -1.70 40.63
N ARG A 128 57.75 -2.96 41.07
CA ARG A 128 58.67 -3.99 40.57
C ARG A 128 58.26 -4.60 39.24
N PHE A 129 56.95 -4.75 39.01
CA PHE A 129 56.41 -5.39 37.80
C PHE A 129 55.67 -4.41 36.88
N ALA A 130 55.75 -3.10 37.14
CA ALA A 130 55.07 -2.04 36.40
C ALA A 130 53.55 -2.28 36.25
N LEU A 131 52.93 -2.79 37.31
CA LEU A 131 51.50 -3.14 37.35
C LEU A 131 50.65 -1.94 37.76
N SER A 132 49.38 -1.91 37.35
CA SER A 132 48.43 -0.95 37.90
C SER A 132 47.90 -1.39 39.26
N GLU A 133 47.33 -0.44 40.01
CA GLU A 133 46.67 -0.69 41.30
C GLU A 133 45.62 -1.81 41.21
N ILE A 134 44.81 -1.82 40.14
CA ILE A 134 43.77 -2.83 39.92
C ILE A 134 44.39 -4.22 39.65
N GLN A 135 45.50 -4.28 38.91
CA GLN A 135 46.22 -5.53 38.65
C GLN A 135 46.87 -6.07 39.92
N ALA A 136 47.55 -5.23 40.70
CA ALA A 136 48.19 -5.61 41.95
C ALA A 136 47.16 -6.17 42.95
N LYS A 137 46.01 -5.48 43.12
CA LYS A 137 44.89 -5.98 43.93
C LYS A 137 44.35 -7.33 43.43
N ALA A 138 44.22 -7.51 42.12
CA ALA A 138 43.78 -8.76 41.53
C ALA A 138 44.77 -9.92 41.77
N ILE A 139 46.08 -9.65 41.72
CA ILE A 139 47.14 -10.62 42.02
C ILE A 139 47.13 -11.00 43.50
N LEU A 140 47.00 -10.04 44.41
CA LEU A 140 46.88 -10.31 45.85
C LEU A 140 45.64 -11.14 46.20
N ALA A 141 44.55 -10.97 45.44
CA ALA A 141 43.32 -11.74 45.59
C ALA A 141 43.35 -13.11 44.88
N MET A 142 44.44 -13.44 44.17
CA MET A 142 44.56 -14.68 43.41
C MET A 142 44.63 -15.91 44.34
N GLN A 143 43.95 -16.99 43.95
CA GLN A 143 43.98 -18.25 44.69
C GLN A 143 45.06 -19.20 44.13
N LEU A 144 45.73 -19.95 45.02
CA LEU A 144 46.81 -20.88 44.65
C LEU A 144 46.43 -21.93 43.58
N ARG A 145 45.14 -22.29 43.45
CA ARG A 145 44.66 -23.19 42.39
C ARG A 145 44.91 -22.67 40.97
N ARG A 146 45.00 -21.34 40.79
CA ARG A 146 45.26 -20.69 39.49
C ARG A 146 46.67 -20.96 38.96
N LEU A 147 47.55 -21.52 39.78
CA LEU A 147 48.92 -21.90 39.41
C LEU A 147 48.98 -23.21 38.61
N THR A 148 47.88 -23.97 38.54
CA THR A 148 47.83 -25.19 37.74
C THR A 148 47.94 -24.87 36.25
N GLY A 149 48.59 -25.75 35.48
CA GLY A 149 48.81 -25.52 34.05
C GLY A 149 47.51 -25.28 33.25
N LEU A 150 46.43 -25.95 33.62
CA LEU A 150 45.11 -25.76 32.99
C LEU A 150 44.52 -24.36 33.26
N GLU A 151 44.69 -23.82 34.47
CA GLU A 151 44.20 -22.49 34.83
C GLU A 151 45.04 -21.37 34.20
N ARG A 152 46.35 -21.60 34.03
CA ARG A 152 47.21 -20.69 33.26
C ARG A 152 46.77 -20.65 31.80
N GLN A 153 46.57 -21.81 31.18
CA GLN A 153 46.12 -21.89 29.79
C GLN A 153 44.77 -21.20 29.60
N SER A 154 43.82 -21.39 30.52
CA SER A 154 42.50 -20.76 30.42
C SER A 154 42.57 -19.23 30.49
N ILE A 155 43.48 -18.66 31.30
CA ILE A 155 43.74 -17.22 31.34
C ILE A 155 44.33 -16.71 30.02
N GLU A 156 45.28 -17.44 29.45
CA GLU A 156 45.90 -17.09 28.17
C GLU A 156 44.90 -17.15 27.02
N ASP A 157 44.06 -18.18 26.99
CA ASP A 157 43.01 -18.36 25.99
C ASP A 157 41.93 -17.26 26.12
N GLU A 158 41.49 -16.94 27.35
CA GLU A 158 40.54 -15.85 27.62
C GLU A 158 41.12 -14.50 27.18
N LEU A 159 42.39 -14.23 27.49
CA LEU A 159 43.07 -13.00 27.08
C LEU A 159 43.20 -12.91 25.55
N ALA A 160 43.55 -14.01 24.88
CA ALA A 160 43.66 -14.05 23.43
C ALA A 160 42.31 -13.76 22.75
N GLU A 161 41.22 -14.31 23.27
CA GLU A 161 39.88 -14.06 22.76
C GLU A 161 39.43 -12.61 23.02
N LEU A 162 39.67 -12.08 24.22
CA LEU A 162 39.37 -10.67 24.52
C LEU A 162 40.14 -9.71 23.64
N ARG A 163 41.40 -10.00 23.31
CA ARG A 163 42.19 -9.18 22.37
C ARG A 163 41.59 -9.16 20.97
N LYS A 164 41.07 -10.29 20.49
CA LYS A 164 40.33 -10.34 19.21
C LYS A 164 39.05 -9.51 19.27
N GLN A 165 38.30 -9.62 20.36
CA GLN A 165 37.06 -8.85 20.56
C GLN A 165 37.33 -7.34 20.64
N ILE A 166 38.32 -6.92 21.41
CA ILE A 166 38.75 -5.51 21.52
C ILE A 166 39.08 -4.96 20.15
N LYS A 167 39.91 -5.67 19.38
CA LYS A 167 40.27 -5.28 18.02
C LYS A 167 39.02 -5.13 17.13
N ARG A 168 38.10 -6.10 17.19
CA ARG A 168 36.84 -6.04 16.42
C ARG A 168 35.98 -4.83 16.83
N PHE A 169 35.86 -4.54 18.13
CA PHE A 169 35.10 -3.39 18.59
C PHE A 169 35.75 -2.06 18.19
N GLU A 170 37.08 -1.97 18.22
CA GLU A 170 37.82 -0.80 17.73
C GLU A 170 37.59 -0.58 16.23
N GLU A 171 37.64 -1.63 15.43
CA GLU A 171 37.31 -1.58 13.99
C GLU A 171 35.87 -1.08 13.76
N ILE A 172 34.89 -1.61 14.51
CA ILE A 172 33.48 -1.19 14.42
C ILE A 172 33.32 0.30 14.78
N LEU A 173 34.04 0.79 15.79
CA LEU A 173 33.93 2.19 16.22
C LEU A 173 34.66 3.17 15.29
N ALA A 174 35.65 2.68 14.53
CA ALA A 174 36.45 3.45 13.59
C ALA A 174 35.75 3.68 12.24
N ASP A 175 34.94 2.73 11.75
CA ASP A 175 34.21 2.85 10.48
C ASP A 175 32.69 2.84 10.69
N GLU A 176 32.02 3.94 10.32
CA GLU A 176 30.57 4.03 10.35
C GLU A 176 29.87 3.02 9.42
N LYS A 177 30.54 2.55 8.36
CA LYS A 177 30.01 1.52 7.46
C LYS A 177 29.84 0.18 8.16
N GLU A 178 30.74 -0.18 9.08
CA GLU A 178 30.60 -1.40 9.88
C GLU A 178 29.37 -1.32 10.79
N ILE A 179 29.11 -0.15 11.39
CA ILE A 179 27.89 0.08 12.17
C ILE A 179 26.64 -0.08 11.30
N LEU A 180 26.65 0.48 10.08
CA LEU A 180 25.53 0.33 9.14
C LEU A 180 25.34 -1.13 8.70
N ALA A 181 26.43 -1.89 8.52
CA ALA A 181 26.36 -3.32 8.21
C ALA A 181 25.72 -4.11 9.35
N ILE A 182 26.07 -3.82 10.60
CA ILE A 182 25.44 -4.42 11.79
C ILE A 182 23.95 -4.08 11.84
N ILE A 183 23.57 -2.81 11.62
CA ILE A 183 22.16 -2.41 11.57
C ILE A 183 21.39 -3.20 10.52
N LYS A 184 21.97 -3.36 9.32
CA LYS A 184 21.36 -4.13 8.25
C LYS A 184 21.14 -5.59 8.66
N GLN A 185 22.13 -6.21 9.28
CA GLN A 185 22.03 -7.59 9.74
C GLN A 185 20.96 -7.74 10.83
N ASP A 186 20.96 -6.86 11.85
CA ASP A 186 19.92 -6.81 12.88
C ASP A 186 18.51 -6.74 12.27
N LEU A 187 18.32 -5.87 11.27
CA LEU A 187 17.03 -5.69 10.62
C LEU A 187 16.59 -6.91 9.80
N LEU A 188 17.54 -7.62 9.18
CA LEU A 188 17.26 -8.86 8.46
C LEU A 188 16.84 -9.98 9.42
N GLU A 189 17.53 -10.12 10.54
CA GLU A 189 17.17 -11.07 11.59
C GLU A 189 15.80 -10.76 12.21
N MET A 190 15.51 -9.48 12.46
CA MET A 190 14.19 -9.04 12.91
C MET A 190 13.09 -9.37 11.88
N LYS A 191 13.38 -9.16 10.59
CA LYS A 191 12.45 -9.51 9.51
C LYS A 191 12.19 -11.02 9.46
N GLU A 192 13.21 -11.85 9.64
CA GLU A 192 13.06 -13.31 9.66
C GLU A 192 12.26 -13.77 10.87
N LYS A 193 12.54 -13.21 12.05
CA LYS A 193 11.90 -13.60 13.31
C LYS A 193 10.46 -13.12 13.44
N PHE A 194 10.14 -11.93 12.91
CA PHE A 194 8.85 -11.26 13.15
C PHE A 194 8.07 -10.92 11.88
N GLY A 195 8.55 -11.31 10.70
CA GLY A 195 7.88 -11.02 9.43
C GLY A 195 6.59 -11.82 9.25
N ASP A 196 5.57 -11.18 8.68
CA ASP A 196 4.29 -11.80 8.34
C ASP A 196 3.85 -11.50 6.90
N LYS A 197 2.82 -12.21 6.43
CA LYS A 197 2.23 -11.96 5.11
C LYS A 197 1.28 -10.77 5.19
N ARG A 198 1.32 -9.91 4.17
CA ARG A 198 0.40 -8.77 4.04
C ARG A 198 -1.05 -9.25 4.09
N ARG A 199 -1.85 -8.64 4.96
CA ARG A 199 -3.29 -8.92 5.13
C ARG A 199 -4.20 -8.08 4.23
N SER A 200 -3.77 -6.86 3.88
CA SER A 200 -4.50 -5.94 3.01
C SER A 200 -4.10 -6.10 1.53
N GLN A 201 -4.98 -5.70 0.63
CA GLN A 201 -4.68 -5.62 -0.80
C GLN A 201 -4.66 -4.16 -1.24
N LEU A 202 -3.75 -3.82 -2.15
CA LEU A 202 -3.68 -2.49 -2.77
C LEU A 202 -4.40 -2.56 -4.11
N ILE A 203 -5.43 -1.75 -4.26
CA ILE A 203 -6.21 -1.64 -5.50
C ILE A 203 -5.92 -0.24 -6.05
N ASN A 204 -5.33 -0.17 -7.24
CA ASN A 204 -4.95 1.09 -7.89
C ASN A 204 -6.14 1.73 -8.63
N THR A 205 -7.25 1.92 -7.93
CA THR A 205 -8.46 2.57 -8.44
C THR A 205 -8.78 3.77 -7.55
N GLU A 206 -9.06 4.93 -8.14
CA GLU A 206 -9.42 6.12 -7.38
C GLU A 206 -10.73 5.91 -6.59
N LEU A 207 -10.71 6.25 -5.30
CA LEU A 207 -11.88 6.18 -4.42
C LEU A 207 -12.95 7.19 -4.89
N GLY A 208 -14.19 6.73 -5.05
CA GLY A 208 -15.35 7.59 -5.25
C GLY A 208 -15.58 8.09 -6.68
N LYS A 209 -14.69 7.83 -7.65
CA LYS A 209 -14.98 8.04 -9.08
C LYS A 209 -15.63 6.80 -9.68
N PHE A 210 -16.82 6.46 -9.19
CA PHE A 210 -17.73 5.65 -9.99
C PHE A 210 -18.24 6.56 -11.11
N LYS A 211 -18.08 6.18 -12.38
CA LYS A 211 -18.81 6.88 -13.44
C LYS A 211 -20.30 6.70 -13.14
N ASP A 212 -21.13 7.74 -13.23
CA ASP A 212 -22.59 7.62 -13.03
C ASP A 212 -23.18 6.49 -13.89
N GLU A 213 -22.54 6.20 -15.01
CA GLU A 213 -22.73 5.02 -15.85
C GLU A 213 -22.80 3.70 -15.07
N GLU A 214 -21.97 3.46 -14.05
CA GLU A 214 -21.99 2.21 -13.26
C GLU A 214 -23.23 2.06 -12.36
N LEU A 215 -24.01 3.13 -12.16
CA LEU A 215 -25.29 3.11 -11.44
C LEU A 215 -26.48 2.73 -12.33
N ILE A 216 -26.24 2.65 -13.64
CA ILE A 216 -27.24 2.40 -14.67
C ILE A 216 -27.11 0.94 -15.10
N PRO A 217 -28.22 0.18 -15.17
CA PRO A 217 -28.18 -1.21 -15.56
C PRO A 217 -27.85 -1.36 -17.05
N ASP A 218 -27.05 -2.36 -17.39
CA ASP A 218 -26.77 -2.76 -18.77
C ASP A 218 -27.95 -3.57 -19.33
N GLU A 219 -28.81 -2.90 -20.09
CA GLU A 219 -30.06 -3.45 -20.62
C GLU A 219 -30.13 -3.26 -22.13
N ASN A 220 -30.72 -4.24 -22.81
CA ASN A 220 -31.01 -4.12 -24.23
C ASN A 220 -32.23 -3.20 -24.43
N VAL A 221 -32.00 -2.11 -25.14
CA VAL A 221 -32.98 -1.07 -25.41
C VAL A 221 -33.15 -0.84 -26.90
N VAL A 222 -34.31 -0.28 -27.24
CA VAL A 222 -34.63 0.23 -28.57
C VAL A 222 -34.75 1.73 -28.45
N VAL A 223 -33.97 2.44 -29.25
CA VAL A 223 -34.01 3.89 -29.38
C VAL A 223 -34.67 4.25 -30.70
N LEU A 224 -35.65 5.14 -30.63
CA LEU A 224 -36.46 5.59 -31.75
C LEU A 224 -36.20 7.07 -32.00
N LEU A 225 -36.05 7.45 -33.27
CA LEU A 225 -35.97 8.83 -33.73
C LEU A 225 -37.06 9.07 -34.78
N THR A 226 -37.80 10.18 -34.66
CA THR A 226 -38.81 10.59 -35.64
C THR A 226 -38.32 11.64 -36.62
N THR A 227 -39.06 11.85 -37.70
CA THR A 227 -38.79 12.91 -38.68
C THR A 227 -38.90 14.32 -38.06
N GLU A 228 -39.76 14.52 -37.06
CA GLU A 228 -39.80 15.75 -36.25
C GLU A 228 -38.68 15.85 -35.17
N ASN A 229 -37.70 14.95 -35.17
CA ASN A 229 -36.63 14.88 -34.15
C ASN A 229 -37.16 14.69 -32.71
N TYR A 230 -38.16 13.83 -32.52
CA TYR A 230 -38.45 13.26 -31.21
C TYR A 230 -37.67 11.99 -31.00
N VAL A 231 -37.09 11.84 -29.81
CA VAL A 231 -36.30 10.67 -29.42
C VAL A 231 -36.82 10.06 -28.11
N LYS A 232 -36.80 8.74 -28.04
CA LYS A 232 -37.06 8.00 -26.81
C LYS A 232 -36.34 6.67 -26.76
N ARG A 233 -36.14 6.19 -25.53
CA ARG A 233 -35.64 4.86 -25.19
C ARG A 233 -36.78 3.99 -24.66
N THR A 234 -36.83 2.75 -25.10
CA THR A 234 -37.79 1.72 -24.66
C THR A 234 -37.05 0.40 -24.43
N LEU A 235 -37.52 -0.47 -23.54
CA LEU A 235 -36.90 -1.78 -23.36
C LEU A 235 -37.17 -2.67 -24.56
N ALA A 236 -36.17 -3.44 -25.01
CA ALA A 236 -36.36 -4.36 -26.14
C ALA A 236 -37.40 -5.45 -25.84
N THR A 237 -37.57 -5.82 -24.56
CA THR A 237 -38.58 -6.78 -24.09
C THR A 237 -40.01 -6.32 -24.31
N ASP A 238 -40.26 -5.01 -24.44
CA ASP A 238 -41.59 -4.47 -24.70
C ASP A 238 -42.05 -4.78 -26.14
N TYR A 239 -41.10 -4.94 -27.08
CA TYR A 239 -41.34 -5.33 -28.47
C TYR A 239 -41.36 -6.86 -28.63
N LYS A 240 -42.30 -7.54 -27.96
CA LYS A 240 -42.48 -8.99 -28.13
C LYS A 240 -42.87 -9.35 -29.58
N LYS A 241 -42.23 -10.40 -30.11
CA LYS A 241 -42.56 -11.03 -31.40
C LYS A 241 -44.00 -11.56 -31.35
N GLN A 242 -44.88 -11.07 -32.22
CA GLN A 242 -46.13 -11.77 -32.55
C GLN A 242 -45.82 -12.91 -33.54
N HIS A 243 -46.65 -13.96 -33.55
CA HIS A 243 -46.49 -15.12 -34.44
C HIS A 243 -46.34 -14.70 -35.92
N ARG A 244 -45.64 -15.54 -36.72
CA ARG A 244 -45.32 -15.25 -38.14
C ARG A 244 -46.59 -14.81 -38.90
N GLY A 245 -46.53 -13.61 -39.51
CA GLY A 245 -47.56 -13.08 -40.41
C GLY A 245 -48.45 -11.95 -39.86
N GLY A 246 -48.34 -11.59 -38.57
CA GLY A 246 -49.09 -10.46 -37.99
C GLY A 246 -48.34 -9.12 -38.09
N LYS A 247 -49.06 -8.01 -38.39
CA LYS A 247 -48.53 -6.64 -38.18
C LYS A 247 -48.17 -6.49 -36.70
N GLY A 248 -46.91 -6.18 -36.40
CA GLY A 248 -46.40 -6.08 -35.02
C GLY A 248 -47.11 -5.00 -34.18
N LYS A 249 -46.86 -5.01 -32.86
CA LYS A 249 -47.40 -3.98 -31.95
C LYS A 249 -46.99 -2.58 -32.41
N ARG A 250 -47.94 -1.63 -32.43
CA ARG A 250 -47.69 -0.20 -32.69
C ARG A 250 -46.64 0.32 -31.68
N GLY A 251 -45.50 0.78 -32.20
CA GLY A 251 -44.34 1.15 -31.39
C GLY A 251 -44.38 2.56 -30.79
N MET A 252 -45.12 3.51 -31.41
CA MET A 252 -45.25 4.89 -30.93
C MET A 252 -46.50 5.57 -31.46
N THR A 253 -47.13 6.41 -30.64
CA THR A 253 -48.12 7.41 -31.10
C THR A 253 -47.34 8.64 -31.55
N THR A 254 -47.35 8.96 -32.83
CA THR A 254 -46.69 10.16 -33.39
C THR A 254 -47.64 11.37 -33.32
N LYS A 255 -47.15 12.58 -33.60
CA LYS A 255 -48.04 13.70 -33.94
C LYS A 255 -48.65 13.45 -35.32
N ASP A 256 -49.71 14.19 -35.66
CA ASP A 256 -50.29 14.12 -36.99
C ASP A 256 -49.19 14.40 -38.04
N GLU A 257 -49.04 13.48 -39.00
CA GLU A 257 -47.99 13.46 -40.05
C GLU A 257 -46.55 13.11 -39.63
N ASP A 258 -46.24 12.95 -38.33
CA ASP A 258 -44.91 12.50 -37.89
C ASP A 258 -44.79 10.97 -37.98
N VAL A 259 -43.60 10.48 -38.36
CA VAL A 259 -43.31 9.05 -38.55
C VAL A 259 -41.99 8.68 -37.88
N ILE A 260 -41.86 7.40 -37.51
CA ILE A 260 -40.59 6.86 -37.04
C ILE A 260 -39.64 6.80 -38.24
N ASP A 261 -38.56 7.56 -38.19
CA ASP A 261 -37.56 7.63 -39.24
C ASP A 261 -36.49 6.56 -39.03
N GLN A 262 -35.98 6.44 -37.79
CA GLN A 262 -34.89 5.53 -37.45
C GLN A 262 -35.17 4.74 -36.17
N LEU A 263 -34.75 3.48 -36.17
CA LEU A 263 -34.83 2.55 -35.04
C LEU A 263 -33.49 1.86 -34.87
N THR A 264 -32.92 1.97 -33.69
CA THR A 264 -31.63 1.35 -33.36
C THR A 264 -31.75 0.54 -32.09
N THR A 265 -31.29 -0.71 -32.13
CA THR A 265 -31.17 -1.57 -30.95
C THR A 265 -29.77 -1.41 -30.36
N CYS A 266 -29.65 -1.24 -29.05
CA CYS A 266 -28.36 -1.06 -28.39
C CYS A 266 -28.42 -1.44 -26.91
N SER A 267 -27.27 -1.58 -26.27
CA SER A 267 -27.16 -1.55 -24.82
C SER A 267 -27.37 -0.11 -24.31
N THR A 268 -27.89 0.04 -23.09
CA THR A 268 -27.91 1.33 -22.36
C THR A 268 -26.54 2.00 -22.27
N HIS A 269 -25.45 1.24 -22.33
CA HIS A 269 -24.07 1.74 -22.25
C HIS A 269 -23.44 2.03 -23.61
N ASP A 270 -24.08 1.64 -24.72
CA ASP A 270 -23.54 1.97 -26.04
C ASP A 270 -23.65 3.48 -26.30
N TRP A 271 -22.78 3.95 -27.19
CA TRP A 271 -22.81 5.33 -27.67
C TRP A 271 -23.80 5.46 -28.82
N LEU A 272 -24.54 6.56 -28.83
CA LEU A 272 -25.38 7.01 -29.93
C LEU A 272 -24.78 8.29 -30.50
N LEU A 273 -24.44 8.23 -31.79
CA LEU A 273 -23.96 9.37 -32.55
C LEU A 273 -25.11 9.98 -33.34
N PHE A 274 -25.37 11.26 -33.11
CA PHE A 274 -26.38 12.05 -33.81
C PHE A 274 -25.70 12.99 -34.79
N TYR A 275 -25.82 12.69 -36.07
CA TYR A 275 -25.32 13.51 -37.18
C TYR A 275 -26.37 14.54 -37.56
N THR A 276 -25.95 15.77 -37.80
CA THR A 276 -26.85 16.87 -38.18
C THR A 276 -26.70 17.27 -39.65
N ASN A 277 -27.70 17.96 -40.17
CA ASN A 277 -27.67 18.58 -41.50
C ASN A 277 -26.59 19.67 -41.67
N ARG A 278 -25.96 20.11 -40.56
CA ARG A 278 -24.82 21.03 -40.56
C ARG A 278 -23.46 20.33 -40.43
N GLY A 279 -23.43 19.00 -40.52
CA GLY A 279 -22.19 18.22 -40.43
C GLY A 279 -21.61 18.14 -39.02
N ARG A 280 -22.39 18.47 -37.97
CA ARG A 280 -21.98 18.31 -36.57
C ARG A 280 -22.36 16.92 -36.09
N VAL A 281 -21.54 16.36 -35.21
CA VAL A 281 -21.80 15.06 -34.58
C VAL A 281 -21.89 15.28 -33.07
N PHE A 282 -22.99 14.84 -32.50
CA PHE A 282 -23.18 14.78 -31.05
C PHE A 282 -23.13 13.33 -30.61
N ARG A 283 -22.63 13.10 -29.39
CA ARG A 283 -22.65 11.79 -28.76
C ARG A 283 -23.43 11.83 -27.46
N LEU A 284 -24.25 10.81 -27.24
CA LEU A 284 -24.88 10.52 -25.95
C LEU A 284 -24.74 9.03 -25.67
N LYS A 285 -24.66 8.65 -24.40
CA LYS A 285 -24.92 7.27 -24.00
C LYS A 285 -26.40 6.96 -24.17
N ALA A 286 -26.74 5.74 -24.56
CA ALA A 286 -28.12 5.36 -24.77
C ALA A 286 -28.99 5.55 -23.51
N TYR A 287 -28.43 5.44 -22.30
CA TYR A 287 -29.15 5.71 -21.05
C TYR A 287 -29.53 7.18 -20.84
N GLU A 288 -28.84 8.13 -21.49
CA GLU A 288 -29.14 9.58 -21.39
C GLU A 288 -30.40 9.92 -22.20
N VAL A 289 -30.78 9.07 -23.15
CA VAL A 289 -32.07 9.17 -23.84
C VAL A 289 -33.19 8.78 -22.86
N PRO A 290 -34.22 9.62 -22.68
CA PRO A 290 -35.29 9.35 -21.73
C PRO A 290 -36.03 8.05 -22.02
N ALA A 291 -36.17 7.24 -20.97
CA ALA A 291 -37.03 6.07 -21.01
C ALA A 291 -38.50 6.53 -21.04
N ALA A 292 -39.27 6.02 -21.98
CA ALA A 292 -40.69 6.32 -22.11
C ALA A 292 -41.48 5.07 -22.48
N SER A 293 -42.79 5.07 -22.26
CA SER A 293 -43.63 3.94 -22.65
C SER A 293 -43.71 3.77 -24.18
N LEU A 294 -44.12 2.59 -24.65
CA LEU A 294 -44.36 2.35 -26.07
C LEU A 294 -45.31 3.41 -26.68
N GLN A 295 -46.34 3.84 -25.97
CA GLN A 295 -47.33 4.78 -26.54
C GLN A 295 -46.88 6.25 -26.49
N ALA A 296 -45.87 6.60 -25.68
CA ALA A 296 -45.42 7.98 -25.49
C ALA A 296 -44.66 8.52 -26.71
N LYS A 297 -44.76 9.84 -26.96
CA LYS A 297 -44.10 10.55 -28.07
C LYS A 297 -42.58 10.71 -27.90
N GLY A 298 -42.07 10.58 -26.67
CA GLY A 298 -40.68 10.92 -26.37
C GLY A 298 -40.49 12.42 -26.16
N ILE A 299 -39.25 12.89 -26.23
CA ILE A 299 -38.90 14.30 -26.11
C ILE A 299 -38.21 14.81 -27.36
N ALA A 300 -38.28 16.10 -27.63
CA ALA A 300 -37.57 16.70 -28.75
C ALA A 300 -36.04 16.65 -28.51
N VAL A 301 -35.29 16.26 -29.53
CA VAL A 301 -33.81 16.11 -29.48
C VAL A 301 -33.11 17.43 -29.12
N VAL A 302 -33.69 18.58 -29.47
CA VAL A 302 -33.18 19.91 -29.09
C VAL A 302 -33.09 20.12 -27.56
N ASN A 303 -33.83 19.34 -26.77
CA ASN A 303 -33.75 19.39 -25.31
C ASN A 303 -32.59 18.55 -24.75
N LEU A 304 -32.02 17.66 -25.56
CA LEU A 304 -30.88 16.81 -25.21
C LEU A 304 -29.57 17.32 -25.84
N LEU A 305 -29.66 17.86 -27.05
CA LEU A 305 -28.54 18.32 -27.86
C LEU A 305 -28.63 19.83 -28.07
N GLN A 306 -27.49 20.52 -27.94
CA GLN A 306 -27.38 21.95 -28.21
C GLN A 306 -27.32 22.25 -29.72
N LEU A 307 -28.48 22.10 -30.37
CA LEU A 307 -28.66 22.36 -31.80
C LEU A 307 -28.82 23.87 -32.05
N GLN A 308 -28.26 24.34 -33.18
CA GLN A 308 -28.49 25.70 -33.65
C GLN A 308 -29.89 25.86 -34.26
N PRO A 309 -30.40 27.10 -34.43
CA PRO A 309 -31.64 27.32 -35.17
C PRO A 309 -31.59 26.66 -36.55
N GLU A 310 -32.64 25.92 -36.91
CA GLU A 310 -32.77 25.14 -38.16
C GLU A 310 -31.82 23.93 -38.32
N GLU A 311 -31.01 23.63 -37.29
CA GLU A 311 -30.21 22.41 -37.27
C GLU A 311 -31.08 21.21 -36.88
N LYS A 312 -31.03 20.15 -37.69
CA LYS A 312 -31.80 18.92 -37.51
C LYS A 312 -30.88 17.72 -37.53
N VAL A 313 -31.20 16.71 -36.71
CA VAL A 313 -30.54 15.40 -36.81
C VAL A 313 -31.00 14.72 -38.10
N THR A 314 -30.05 14.18 -38.84
CA THR A 314 -30.26 13.42 -40.09
C THR A 314 -30.05 11.93 -39.88
N CYS A 315 -29.15 11.54 -38.99
CA CYS A 315 -28.84 10.13 -38.74
C CYS A 315 -28.44 9.86 -37.28
N MET A 316 -28.89 8.73 -36.76
CA MET A 316 -28.52 8.18 -35.46
C MET A 316 -27.80 6.84 -35.65
N VAL A 317 -26.53 6.77 -35.27
CA VAL A 317 -25.69 5.57 -35.41
C VAL A 317 -25.29 5.05 -34.03
N ARG A 318 -25.44 3.75 -33.78
CA ARG A 318 -24.88 3.14 -32.57
C ARG A 318 -23.40 2.84 -32.75
N VAL A 319 -22.63 3.05 -31.69
CA VAL A 319 -21.25 2.60 -31.57
C VAL A 319 -21.14 1.80 -30.27
N PRO A 320 -20.70 0.53 -30.31
CA PRO A 320 -20.51 -0.28 -29.12
C PRO A 320 -19.63 0.42 -28.09
N LYS A 321 -19.95 0.27 -26.80
CA LYS A 321 -19.18 0.91 -25.70
C LYS A 321 -17.68 0.64 -25.74
N ASP A 322 -17.29 -0.53 -26.23
CA ASP A 322 -15.89 -0.99 -26.31
C ASP A 322 -15.15 -0.50 -27.56
N ASN A 323 -15.86 0.04 -28.57
CA ASN A 323 -15.28 0.43 -29.87
C ASN A 323 -14.98 1.94 -29.98
N PHE A 324 -15.19 2.73 -28.92
CA PHE A 324 -15.01 4.19 -28.99
C PHE A 324 -13.56 4.66 -28.74
N ASP A 325 -12.73 3.86 -28.04
CA ASP A 325 -11.38 4.24 -27.58
C ASP A 325 -10.25 3.29 -28.04
N VAL A 326 -10.54 2.27 -28.86
CA VAL A 326 -9.52 1.27 -29.25
C VAL A 326 -8.78 1.76 -30.49
N SER A 327 -7.53 2.17 -30.30
CA SER A 327 -6.55 2.59 -31.31
C SER A 327 -6.05 1.46 -32.22
N GLY A 328 -6.84 0.41 -32.42
CA GLY A 328 -6.47 -0.78 -33.19
C GLY A 328 -7.70 -1.42 -33.82
N GLU A 329 -7.70 -1.43 -35.16
CA GLU A 329 -8.75 -1.93 -36.08
C GLU A 329 -9.98 -1.04 -36.22
N SER A 330 -10.09 -0.41 -37.39
CA SER A 330 -10.87 0.81 -37.64
C SER A 330 -12.25 0.50 -38.23
N ASP A 331 -13.30 0.61 -37.41
CA ASP A 331 -14.65 0.80 -37.92
C ASP A 331 -14.76 2.20 -38.53
N TYR A 332 -15.00 2.30 -39.85
CA TYR A 332 -15.20 3.58 -40.53
C TYR A 332 -16.69 3.89 -40.68
N LEU A 333 -17.07 5.13 -40.40
CA LEU A 333 -18.40 5.66 -40.71
C LEU A 333 -18.31 6.50 -41.99
N PHE A 334 -19.02 6.06 -43.04
CA PHE A 334 -19.09 6.79 -44.30
C PHE A 334 -20.11 7.92 -44.19
N MET A 335 -19.72 9.11 -44.65
CA MET A 335 -20.58 10.28 -44.75
C MET A 335 -20.61 10.76 -46.19
N ALA A 336 -21.74 11.32 -46.62
CA ALA A 336 -21.89 11.93 -47.92
C ALA A 336 -22.73 13.20 -47.81
N THR A 337 -22.42 14.18 -48.65
CA THR A 337 -23.13 15.45 -48.78
C THR A 337 -23.96 15.48 -50.06
N THR A 338 -24.95 16.36 -50.12
CA THR A 338 -25.78 16.55 -51.33
C THR A 338 -24.99 17.12 -52.51
N GLN A 339 -23.77 17.62 -52.29
CA GLN A 339 -22.86 18.12 -53.32
C GLN A 339 -21.94 17.03 -53.89
N GLY A 340 -22.04 15.79 -53.40
CA GLY A 340 -21.24 14.66 -53.88
C GLY A 340 -19.88 14.50 -53.21
N THR A 341 -19.62 15.20 -52.11
CA THR A 341 -18.43 15.06 -51.24
C THR A 341 -18.70 14.12 -50.08
#